data_AF-A0A2V0QJJ3-F1
#
_entry.id   AF-A0A2V0QJJ3-F1
#
_cell.length_a   1.000
_cell.length_b   1.000
_cell.length_c   1.000
_cell.angle_alpha   90.00
_cell.angle_beta   90.00
_cell.angle_gamma   90.00
#
_symmetry.space_group_name_H-M   'P 1'
#
loop_
_entity.id
_entity.type
_entity.pdbx_description
1 polymer ?
#
loop_
_entity_poly.entity_id
_entity_poly.type
_entity_poly.pdbx_seq_one_letter_code
_entity_poly.pdbx_strand_id
1 'polypeptide(L)'
;MPVSMPRALETDEIPGIIAQYRHAAENAKRAGFDGVEVHSANSYLLDQFLRDSTNKRTGRYGGSIENRARLTLEVTQAIVDIWGNDRVGIRLSPVTPDAGNTAPDSNVMGLHGYLIQQLNTLNLAYLHFVEGATATSREVPEGVDMDALSAQFNGPFIGNNNYDLEMAIERRAQGKIDAVAFGRLFISNPDLVARLFQGAELTIAPRESYYGGGAKGYTDWPLGQY
;
A
#
# COMPACT_ATOMS: atom_id res chain seq x y z
N MET A 1 12.19 -16.00 12.04
CA MET A 1 12.79 -16.99 11.14
C MET A 1 13.87 -16.30 10.32
N PRO A 2 15.11 -16.82 10.26
CA PRO A 2 16.07 -16.33 9.28
C PRO A 2 15.51 -16.55 7.86
N VAL A 3 15.70 -15.58 6.97
CA VAL A 3 15.32 -15.70 5.55
C VAL A 3 16.57 -16.00 4.72
N SER A 4 16.43 -16.80 3.67
CA SER A 4 17.53 -17.10 2.74
C SER A 4 17.91 -15.87 1.91
N MET A 5 19.17 -15.77 1.49
CA MET A 5 19.59 -14.75 0.53
C MET A 5 18.81 -14.90 -0.78
N PRO A 6 18.13 -13.85 -1.27
CA PRO A 6 17.39 -13.93 -2.53
C PRO A 6 18.34 -13.97 -3.74
N ARG A 7 17.85 -14.55 -4.84
CA ARG A 7 18.49 -14.42 -6.15
C ARG A 7 18.04 -13.12 -6.81
N ALA A 8 18.96 -12.32 -7.32
CA ALA A 8 18.62 -11.17 -8.13
C ALA A 8 18.00 -11.66 -9.47
N LEU A 9 16.85 -11.09 -9.85
CA LEU A 9 16.23 -11.38 -11.15
C LEU A 9 17.14 -10.93 -12.29
N GLU A 10 17.27 -11.70 -13.35
CA GLU A 10 17.90 -11.25 -14.58
C GLU A 10 16.98 -10.25 -15.32
N THR A 11 17.56 -9.42 -16.18
CA THR A 11 16.78 -8.35 -16.85
C THR A 11 15.71 -8.91 -17.80
N ASP A 12 15.97 -10.07 -18.40
CA ASP A 12 15.05 -10.80 -19.27
C ASP A 12 13.97 -11.59 -18.50
N GLU A 13 14.08 -11.72 -17.18
CA GLU A 13 13.03 -12.29 -16.33
C GLU A 13 11.93 -11.27 -15.96
N ILE A 14 12.23 -9.96 -16.02
CA ILE A 14 11.30 -8.90 -15.64
C ILE A 14 10.00 -8.90 -16.47
N PRO A 15 10.03 -9.11 -17.80
CA PRO A 15 8.79 -9.31 -18.58
C PRO A 15 7.92 -10.46 -18.05
N GLY A 16 8.54 -11.53 -17.55
CA GLY A 16 7.83 -12.66 -16.94
C GLY A 16 7.12 -12.26 -15.63
N ILE A 17 7.73 -11.40 -14.81
CA ILE A 17 7.09 -10.84 -13.61
C ILE A 17 5.88 -9.98 -13.99
N ILE A 18 6.00 -9.12 -14.99
CA ILE A 18 4.88 -8.28 -15.46
C ILE A 18 3.74 -9.16 -15.98
N ALA A 19 4.06 -10.23 -16.71
CA ALA A 19 3.06 -11.20 -17.19
C ALA A 19 2.33 -11.91 -16.03
N GLN A 20 3.00 -12.19 -14.91
CA GLN A 20 2.35 -12.77 -13.72
C GLN A 20 1.32 -11.79 -13.12
N TYR A 21 1.64 -10.50 -13.02
CA TYR A 21 0.68 -9.48 -12.57
C TYR A 21 -0.51 -9.35 -13.52
N ARG A 22 -0.27 -9.37 -14.84
CA ARG A 22 -1.35 -9.39 -15.84
C ARG A 22 -2.28 -10.58 -15.65
N HIS A 23 -1.71 -11.77 -15.54
CA HIS A 23 -2.48 -12.99 -15.35
C HIS A 23 -3.29 -12.96 -14.04
N ALA A 24 -2.70 -12.45 -12.95
CA ALA A 24 -3.41 -12.26 -11.68
C ALA A 24 -4.58 -11.27 -11.82
N ALA A 25 -4.38 -10.16 -12.53
CA ALA A 25 -5.43 -9.18 -12.79
C ALA A 25 -6.58 -9.75 -13.64
N GLU A 26 -6.29 -10.56 -14.68
CA GLU A 26 -7.30 -11.28 -15.46
C GLU A 26 -8.09 -12.26 -14.59
N ASN A 27 -7.41 -12.99 -13.70
CA ASN A 27 -8.05 -13.92 -12.78
C ASN A 27 -8.94 -13.20 -11.76
N ALA A 28 -8.49 -12.08 -11.20
CA ALA A 28 -9.32 -11.26 -10.32
C ALA A 28 -10.57 -10.76 -11.06
N LYS A 29 -10.45 -10.37 -12.33
CA LYS A 29 -11.59 -9.92 -13.12
C LYS A 29 -12.59 -11.06 -13.36
N ARG A 30 -12.09 -12.27 -13.68
CA ARG A 30 -12.90 -13.48 -13.82
C ARG A 30 -13.58 -13.91 -12.51
N ALA A 31 -12.93 -13.65 -11.37
CA ALA A 31 -13.49 -13.94 -10.05
C ALA A 31 -14.59 -12.95 -9.61
N GLY A 32 -14.78 -11.85 -10.35
CA GLY A 32 -15.85 -10.88 -10.09
C GLY A 32 -15.49 -9.78 -9.09
N PHE A 33 -14.20 -9.50 -8.88
CA PHE A 33 -13.80 -8.31 -8.11
C PHE A 33 -14.25 -7.01 -8.80
N ASP A 34 -14.52 -5.96 -8.03
CA ASP A 34 -14.87 -4.64 -8.57
C ASP A 34 -13.66 -3.87 -9.13
N GLY A 35 -12.47 -4.14 -8.57
CA GLY A 35 -11.21 -3.53 -8.94
C GLY A 35 -10.03 -4.26 -8.29
N VAL A 36 -8.83 -3.73 -8.47
CA VAL A 36 -7.58 -4.29 -7.92
C VAL A 36 -6.68 -3.21 -7.34
N GLU A 37 -5.89 -3.56 -6.32
CA GLU A 37 -4.87 -2.69 -5.74
C GLU A 37 -3.48 -3.26 -6.02
N VAL A 38 -2.61 -2.46 -6.65
CA VAL A 38 -1.20 -2.81 -6.87
C VAL A 38 -0.44 -2.65 -5.55
N HIS A 39 0.06 -3.75 -5.01
CA HIS A 39 0.85 -3.69 -3.78
C HIS A 39 2.31 -3.33 -4.08
N SER A 40 2.65 -2.04 -3.93
CA SER A 40 4.02 -1.52 -4.03
C SER A 40 4.48 -0.89 -2.71
N ALA A 41 4.31 -1.65 -1.64
CA ALA A 41 4.51 -1.23 -0.25
C ALA A 41 5.08 -2.37 0.59
N ASN A 42 5.37 -2.09 1.86
CA ASN A 42 5.75 -3.02 2.93
C ASN A 42 6.94 -3.92 2.56
N SER A 43 7.90 -3.36 1.81
CA SER A 43 9.15 -4.02 1.42
C SER A 43 8.94 -5.31 0.59
N TYR A 44 7.80 -5.46 -0.08
CA TYR A 44 7.60 -6.52 -1.07
C TYR A 44 8.24 -6.16 -2.41
N LEU A 45 8.15 -7.07 -3.40
CA LEU A 45 8.94 -7.03 -4.65
C LEU A 45 8.98 -5.65 -5.33
N LEU A 46 7.85 -4.98 -5.54
CA LEU A 46 7.83 -3.68 -6.21
C LEU A 46 8.52 -2.60 -5.38
N ASP A 47 8.27 -2.57 -4.07
CA ASP A 47 8.93 -1.65 -3.13
C ASP A 47 10.44 -1.93 -3.04
N GLN A 48 10.86 -3.20 -3.13
CA GLN A 48 12.26 -3.58 -3.20
C GLN A 48 12.96 -3.04 -4.46
N PHE A 49 12.24 -2.90 -5.58
CA PHE A 49 12.77 -2.25 -6.78
C PHE A 49 12.81 -0.73 -6.64
N LEU A 50 11.85 -0.12 -5.95
CA LEU A 50 11.79 1.33 -5.75
C LEU A 50 12.97 1.88 -4.94
N ARG A 51 13.28 1.25 -3.80
CA ARG A 51 14.26 1.79 -2.85
C ARG A 51 15.68 1.47 -3.25
N ASP A 52 16.57 2.46 -3.18
CA ASP A 52 18.00 2.24 -3.37
C ASP A 52 18.64 1.41 -2.24
N SER A 53 18.01 1.32 -1.07
CA SER A 53 18.46 0.50 0.06
C SER A 53 18.46 -0.99 -0.28
N THR A 54 17.52 -1.44 -1.12
CA THR A 54 17.36 -2.83 -1.58
C THR A 54 17.77 -3.03 -3.04
N ASN A 55 17.50 -2.06 -3.91
CA ASN A 55 17.81 -2.17 -5.33
C ASN A 55 19.23 -1.68 -5.64
N LYS A 56 20.17 -2.64 -5.71
CA LYS A 56 21.56 -2.39 -6.10
C LYS A 56 21.85 -2.72 -7.57
N ARG A 57 20.81 -2.86 -8.40
CA ARG A 57 20.95 -3.21 -9.82
C ARG A 57 21.62 -2.07 -10.60
N THR A 58 22.25 -2.44 -11.70
CA THR A 58 22.62 -1.52 -12.79
C THR A 58 21.68 -1.72 -13.97
N GLY A 59 21.71 -0.81 -14.95
CA GLY A 59 20.87 -0.89 -16.15
C GLY A 59 19.45 -0.35 -15.96
N ARG A 60 18.49 -0.79 -16.79
CA ARG A 60 17.18 -0.13 -16.95
C ARG A 60 16.23 -0.24 -15.75
N TYR A 61 16.52 -1.10 -14.77
CA TYR A 61 15.71 -1.30 -13.56
C TYR A 61 16.48 -0.97 -12.26
N GLY A 62 17.58 -0.23 -12.33
CA GLY A 62 18.36 0.18 -11.17
C GLY A 62 19.14 1.48 -11.39
N GLY A 63 19.83 1.95 -10.35
CA GLY A 63 20.53 3.23 -10.40
C GLY A 63 19.57 4.40 -10.19
N SER A 64 19.19 5.10 -11.27
CA SER A 64 18.38 6.32 -11.17
C SER A 64 16.96 6.07 -10.65
N ILE A 65 16.31 7.12 -10.13
CA ILE A 65 14.92 7.04 -9.65
C ILE A 65 14.00 6.55 -10.77
N GLU A 66 14.17 7.03 -12.01
CA GLU A 66 13.31 6.61 -13.13
C GLU A 66 13.42 5.10 -13.40
N ASN A 67 14.65 4.56 -13.33
CA ASN A 67 14.88 3.13 -13.54
C ASN A 67 14.33 2.29 -12.38
N ARG A 68 14.48 2.74 -11.13
CA ARG A 68 13.93 2.05 -9.96
C ARG A 68 12.39 2.03 -9.97
N ALA A 69 11.76 3.14 -10.37
CA ALA A 69 10.31 3.27 -10.53
C ALA A 69 9.73 2.47 -11.70
N ARG A 70 10.57 2.11 -12.69
CA ARG A 70 10.13 1.51 -13.95
C ARG A 70 9.29 0.25 -13.76
N LEU A 71 9.70 -0.68 -12.89
CA LEU A 71 8.95 -1.93 -12.70
C LEU A 71 7.55 -1.68 -12.15
N THR A 72 7.42 -0.83 -11.13
CA THR A 72 6.13 -0.45 -10.56
C THR A 72 5.21 0.18 -11.62
N LEU A 73 5.76 1.06 -12.46
CA LEU A 73 5.01 1.72 -13.54
C LEU A 73 4.59 0.73 -14.64
N GLU A 74 5.50 -0.14 -15.09
CA GLU A 74 5.21 -1.17 -16.10
C GLU A 74 4.14 -2.16 -15.60
N VAL A 75 4.21 -2.60 -14.34
CA VAL A 75 3.18 -3.45 -13.71
C VAL A 75 1.85 -2.73 -13.60
N THR A 76 1.85 -1.48 -13.13
CA THR A 76 0.61 -0.71 -12.95
C THR A 76 -0.08 -0.47 -14.29
N GLN A 77 0.67 -0.05 -15.32
CA GLN A 77 0.14 0.09 -16.68
C GLN A 77 -0.46 -1.21 -17.20
N ALA A 78 0.25 -2.33 -17.04
CA ALA A 78 -0.21 -3.62 -17.53
C ALA A 78 -1.53 -4.08 -16.87
N ILE A 79 -1.77 -3.69 -15.61
CA ILE A 79 -3.02 -3.95 -14.90
C ILE A 79 -4.12 -2.98 -15.34
N VAL A 80 -3.79 -1.70 -15.55
CA VAL A 80 -4.71 -0.69 -16.11
C VAL A 80 -5.24 -1.11 -17.48
N ASP A 81 -4.39 -1.69 -18.34
CA ASP A 81 -4.81 -2.21 -19.65
C ASP A 81 -5.92 -3.28 -19.57
N ILE A 82 -6.05 -3.96 -18.42
CA ILE A 82 -7.04 -5.03 -18.21
C ILE A 82 -8.30 -4.49 -17.51
N TRP A 83 -8.12 -3.62 -16.52
CA TRP A 83 -9.19 -3.17 -15.62
C TRP A 83 -9.83 -1.85 -16.02
N GLY A 84 -9.16 -1.02 -16.82
CA GLY A 84 -9.45 0.40 -16.88
C GLY A 84 -8.81 1.12 -15.68
N ASN A 85 -8.58 2.42 -15.82
CA ASN A 85 -7.87 3.20 -14.81
C ASN A 85 -8.70 3.47 -13.55
N ASP A 86 -10.01 3.63 -13.69
CA ASP A 86 -11.00 3.90 -12.65
C ASP A 86 -11.26 2.72 -11.70
N ARG A 87 -10.61 1.57 -11.92
CA ARG A 87 -10.72 0.35 -11.11
C ARG A 87 -9.38 -0.18 -10.61
N VAL A 88 -8.31 0.59 -10.78
CA VAL A 88 -6.97 0.23 -10.31
C VAL A 88 -6.49 1.24 -9.29
N GLY A 89 -6.23 0.78 -8.08
CA GLY A 89 -5.52 1.55 -7.06
C GLY A 89 -4.06 1.10 -6.93
N ILE A 90 -3.25 1.89 -6.22
CA ILE A 90 -1.88 1.50 -5.85
C ILE A 90 -1.62 1.85 -4.39
N ARG A 91 -0.99 0.91 -3.67
CA ARG A 91 -0.59 1.10 -2.28
C ARG A 91 0.91 1.27 -2.15
N LEU A 92 1.32 2.36 -1.52
CA LEU A 92 2.70 2.72 -1.23
C LEU A 92 2.94 2.84 0.28
N SER A 93 4.18 2.66 0.70
CA SER A 93 4.58 2.84 2.10
C SER A 93 5.94 3.54 2.18
N PRO A 94 5.97 4.87 1.90
CA PRO A 94 7.22 5.59 1.62
C PRO A 94 8.36 5.42 2.64
N VAL A 95 8.00 5.22 3.91
CA VAL A 95 8.96 5.17 5.02
C VAL A 95 8.84 3.92 5.88
N THR A 96 7.92 3.00 5.55
CA THR A 96 7.72 1.79 6.36
C THR A 96 8.99 0.93 6.33
N PRO A 97 9.56 0.57 7.50
CA PRO A 97 10.74 -0.29 7.58
C PRO A 97 10.41 -1.78 7.69
N ASP A 98 9.10 -2.11 7.76
CA ASP A 98 8.62 -3.46 8.05
C ASP A 98 8.97 -4.47 6.94
N ALA A 99 9.10 -5.73 7.35
CA ALA A 99 9.80 -6.82 6.65
C ALA A 99 11.31 -6.58 6.47
N GLY A 100 12.09 -7.10 7.42
CA GLY A 100 13.55 -7.18 7.33
C GLY A 100 14.33 -5.97 7.85
N ASN A 101 13.69 -5.02 8.55
CA ASN A 101 14.31 -3.74 8.95
C ASN A 101 14.88 -3.00 7.72
N THR A 102 14.09 -2.98 6.65
CA THR A 102 14.50 -2.42 5.36
C THR A 102 14.53 -0.90 5.48
N ALA A 103 15.71 -0.30 5.32
CA ALA A 103 15.83 1.14 5.36
C ALA A 103 14.96 1.81 4.27
N PRO A 104 14.37 2.99 4.52
CA PRO A 104 13.78 3.81 3.47
C PRO A 104 14.78 4.13 2.35
N ASP A 105 14.28 4.64 1.22
CA ASP A 105 15.13 5.19 0.16
C ASP A 105 15.95 6.38 0.69
N SER A 106 17.19 6.55 0.22
CA SER A 106 18.01 7.69 0.62
C SER A 106 17.42 9.05 0.23
N ASN A 107 16.52 9.10 -0.74
CA ASN A 107 15.79 10.28 -1.19
C ASN A 107 14.29 9.98 -1.34
N VAL A 108 13.62 9.73 -0.21
CA VAL A 108 12.18 9.42 -0.11
C VAL A 108 11.31 10.41 -0.90
N MET A 109 11.52 11.71 -0.69
CA MET A 109 10.72 12.76 -1.34
C MET A 109 10.92 12.76 -2.86
N GLY A 110 12.17 12.61 -3.34
CA GLY A 110 12.47 12.56 -4.76
C GLY A 110 11.93 11.31 -5.45
N LEU A 111 12.11 10.14 -4.83
CA LEU A 111 11.64 8.86 -5.37
C LEU A 111 10.12 8.83 -5.49
N HIS A 112 9.41 9.10 -4.39
CA HIS A 112 7.95 8.99 -4.38
C HIS A 112 7.29 10.17 -5.08
N GLY A 113 7.87 11.37 -5.03
CA GLY A 113 7.42 12.50 -5.85
C GLY A 113 7.46 12.16 -7.34
N TYR A 114 8.59 11.64 -7.84
CA TYR A 114 8.69 11.19 -9.23
C TYR A 114 7.65 10.11 -9.55
N LEU A 115 7.54 9.08 -8.72
CA LEU A 115 6.61 7.98 -8.94
C LEU A 115 5.16 8.48 -9.03
N ILE A 116 4.73 9.34 -8.10
CA ILE A 116 3.38 9.90 -8.07
C ILE A 116 3.10 10.73 -9.33
N GLN A 117 4.06 11.55 -9.77
CA GLN A 117 3.91 12.30 -11.02
C GLN A 117 3.72 11.39 -12.24
N GLN A 118 4.42 10.24 -12.29
CA GLN A 118 4.21 9.27 -13.35
C GLN A 118 2.86 8.55 -13.22
N LEU A 119 2.45 8.17 -12.00
CA LEU A 119 1.15 7.54 -11.74
C LEU A 119 -0.04 8.44 -12.10
N ASN A 120 0.11 9.77 -11.97
CA ASN A 120 -0.92 10.73 -12.41
C ASN A 120 -1.26 10.59 -13.90
N THR A 121 -0.32 10.16 -14.74
CA THR A 121 -0.57 9.93 -16.17
C THR A 121 -1.52 8.76 -16.44
N LEU A 122 -1.69 7.87 -15.46
CA LEU A 122 -2.54 6.69 -15.55
C LEU A 122 -3.97 6.95 -15.08
N ASN A 123 -4.23 8.06 -14.35
CA ASN A 123 -5.54 8.42 -13.80
C ASN A 123 -6.17 7.29 -12.95
N LEU A 124 -5.39 6.74 -12.02
CA LEU A 124 -5.79 5.63 -11.16
C LEU A 124 -6.99 5.97 -10.27
N ALA A 125 -7.73 4.92 -9.88
CA ALA A 125 -8.88 5.01 -8.99
C ALA A 125 -8.54 5.66 -7.63
N TYR A 126 -7.37 5.34 -7.08
CA TYR A 126 -6.85 5.95 -5.87
C TYR A 126 -5.36 5.68 -5.65
N LEU A 127 -4.75 6.53 -4.82
CA LEU A 127 -3.48 6.28 -4.15
C LEU A 127 -3.73 5.94 -2.67
N HIS A 128 -3.07 4.91 -2.15
CA HIS A 128 -3.21 4.48 -0.76
C HIS A 128 -1.83 4.48 -0.07
N PHE A 129 -1.68 5.25 1.01
CA PHE A 129 -0.44 5.26 1.80
C PHE A 129 -0.57 4.54 3.12
N VAL A 130 0.44 3.75 3.46
CA VAL A 130 0.81 3.55 4.87
C VAL A 130 1.62 4.76 5.34
N GLU A 131 1.11 5.47 6.36
CA GLU A 131 1.78 6.64 6.93
C GLU A 131 2.66 6.21 8.12
N GLY A 132 4.00 6.26 7.96
CA GLY A 132 4.96 5.82 8.98
C GLY A 132 5.33 4.33 8.87
N ALA A 133 5.45 3.66 10.01
CA ALA A 133 5.73 2.23 10.14
C ALA A 133 4.43 1.43 10.37
N THR A 134 4.20 0.40 9.57
CA THR A 134 2.91 -0.32 9.53
C THR A 134 2.57 -0.90 10.89
N ALA A 135 1.35 -0.62 11.35
CA ALA A 135 0.79 -1.11 12.61
C ALA A 135 1.56 -0.73 13.88
N THR A 136 2.57 0.14 13.78
CA THR A 136 3.46 0.52 14.89
C THR A 136 3.39 2.02 15.15
N SER A 137 4.01 2.84 14.30
CA SER A 137 4.15 4.28 14.51
C SER A 137 3.75 5.06 13.25
N ARG A 138 3.26 6.29 13.43
CA ARG A 138 3.08 7.26 12.33
C ARG A 138 4.25 8.23 12.20
N GLU A 139 5.29 8.05 12.99
CA GLU A 139 6.51 8.85 12.89
C GLU A 139 7.16 8.66 11.52
N VAL A 140 7.69 9.76 11.01
CA VAL A 140 8.36 9.82 9.71
C VAL A 140 9.79 10.33 9.92
N PRO A 141 10.78 9.88 9.11
CA PRO A 141 12.13 10.41 9.18
C PRO A 141 12.19 11.92 8.95
N GLU A 142 13.20 12.57 9.50
CA GLU A 142 13.44 14.01 9.28
C GLU A 142 13.53 14.32 7.78
N GLY A 143 12.88 15.42 7.37
CA GLY A 143 12.85 15.87 5.97
C GLY A 143 11.84 15.14 5.08
N VAL A 144 11.08 14.17 5.60
CA VAL A 144 9.97 13.53 4.87
C VAL A 144 8.64 14.19 5.24
N ASP A 145 7.93 14.68 4.22
CA ASP A 145 6.57 15.21 4.34
C ASP A 145 5.59 14.35 3.55
N MET A 146 4.83 13.52 4.27
CA MET A 146 3.86 12.61 3.67
C MET A 146 2.66 13.33 3.06
N ASP A 147 2.27 14.47 3.62
CA ASP A 147 1.14 15.26 3.12
C ASP A 147 1.54 16.00 1.83
N ALA A 148 2.77 16.52 1.77
CA ALA A 148 3.30 17.10 0.54
C ALA A 148 3.51 16.05 -0.57
N LEU A 149 3.76 14.78 -0.22
CA LEU A 149 3.79 13.69 -1.20
C LEU A 149 2.38 13.35 -1.70
N SER A 150 1.42 13.10 -0.81
CA SER A 150 0.07 12.70 -1.23
C SER A 150 -0.63 13.81 -2.00
N ALA A 151 -0.41 15.08 -1.66
CA ALA A 151 -0.96 16.24 -2.37
C ALA A 151 -0.49 16.37 -3.83
N GLN A 152 0.55 15.66 -4.24
CA GLN A 152 0.98 15.61 -5.64
C GLN A 152 0.12 14.68 -6.50
N PHE A 153 -0.68 13.81 -5.90
CA PHE A 153 -1.56 12.90 -6.64
C PHE A 153 -2.85 13.62 -7.04
N ASN A 154 -3.27 13.47 -8.30
CA ASN A 154 -4.42 14.20 -8.86
C ASN A 154 -5.77 13.52 -8.57
N GLY A 155 -5.76 12.29 -8.03
CA GLY A 155 -6.95 11.50 -7.77
C GLY A 155 -7.23 11.28 -6.28
N PRO A 156 -8.19 10.41 -5.95
CA PRO A 156 -8.55 10.11 -4.58
C PRO A 156 -7.38 9.54 -3.76
N PHE A 157 -7.22 10.02 -2.53
CA PHE A 157 -6.19 9.57 -1.60
C PHE A 157 -6.77 8.86 -0.36
N ILE A 158 -6.24 7.67 -0.07
CA ILE A 158 -6.60 6.86 1.10
C ILE A 158 -5.45 6.89 2.11
N GLY A 159 -5.70 7.47 3.27
CA GLY A 159 -4.78 7.43 4.41
C GLY A 159 -4.91 6.12 5.19
N ASN A 160 -3.78 5.60 5.69
CA ASN A 160 -3.76 4.41 6.54
C ASN A 160 -2.69 4.52 7.61
N ASN A 161 -2.83 3.65 8.62
CA ASN A 161 -1.98 3.45 9.79
C ASN A 161 -2.41 4.27 11.02
N ASN A 162 -2.81 3.58 12.10
CA ASN A 162 -3.17 4.15 13.40
C ASN A 162 -4.15 5.34 13.38
N TYR A 163 -5.06 5.37 12.42
CA TYR A 163 -6.19 6.29 12.48
C TYR A 163 -7.18 5.85 13.57
N ASP A 164 -7.77 6.82 14.24
CA ASP A 164 -9.05 6.73 14.95
C ASP A 164 -10.10 7.62 14.24
N LEU A 165 -11.29 7.73 14.84
CA LEU A 165 -12.38 8.51 14.25
C LEU A 165 -12.08 10.00 14.23
N GLU A 166 -11.57 10.55 15.34
CA GLU A 166 -11.31 11.98 15.49
C GLU A 166 -10.27 12.44 14.48
N MET A 167 -9.15 11.72 14.40
CA MET A 167 -8.11 11.98 13.42
C MET A 167 -8.62 11.86 11.98
N ALA A 168 -9.44 10.86 11.68
CA ALA A 168 -10.00 10.69 10.33
C ALA A 168 -10.91 11.87 9.94
N ILE A 169 -11.77 12.33 10.85
CA ILE A 169 -12.65 13.49 10.64
C ILE A 169 -11.81 14.76 10.44
N GLU A 170 -10.81 14.99 11.30
CA GLU A 170 -9.94 16.15 11.21
C GLU A 170 -9.19 16.19 9.87
N ARG A 171 -8.54 15.08 9.50
CA ARG A 171 -7.77 14.96 8.26
C ARG A 171 -8.64 15.14 7.03
N ARG A 172 -9.88 14.61 7.05
CA ARG A 172 -10.86 14.81 5.98
C ARG A 172 -11.30 16.28 5.88
N ALA A 173 -11.57 16.93 7.01
CA ALA A 173 -11.95 18.35 7.03
C ALA A 173 -10.84 19.27 6.51
N GLN A 174 -9.58 18.88 6.69
CA GLN A 174 -8.40 19.57 6.13
C GLN A 174 -8.15 19.27 4.65
N GLY A 175 -8.92 18.39 4.02
CA GLY A 175 -8.71 17.97 2.62
C GLY A 175 -7.45 17.13 2.41
N LYS A 176 -6.90 16.53 3.47
CA LYS A 176 -5.65 15.76 3.40
C LYS A 176 -5.86 14.29 3.01
N ILE A 177 -7.10 13.80 3.12
CA ILE A 177 -7.51 12.45 2.73
C ILE A 177 -8.93 12.49 2.15
N ASP A 178 -9.22 11.58 1.21
CA ASP A 178 -10.57 11.33 0.68
C ASP A 178 -11.23 10.13 1.35
N ALA A 179 -10.44 9.21 1.87
CA ALA A 179 -10.90 8.10 2.70
C ALA A 179 -9.81 7.66 3.68
N VAL A 180 -10.20 6.84 4.66
CA VAL A 180 -9.30 6.21 5.62
C VAL A 180 -9.48 4.69 5.60
N ALA A 181 -8.38 3.96 5.57
CA ALA A 181 -8.40 2.50 5.71
C ALA A 181 -8.05 2.10 7.16
N PHE A 182 -8.93 1.30 7.77
CA PHE A 182 -8.70 0.67 9.07
C PHE A 182 -8.33 -0.81 8.89
N GLY A 183 -7.20 -1.24 9.46
CA GLY A 183 -6.78 -2.65 9.43
C GLY A 183 -7.21 -3.39 10.69
N ARG A 184 -6.43 -3.21 11.77
CA ARG A 184 -6.62 -3.92 13.05
C ARG A 184 -8.04 -3.80 13.62
N LEU A 185 -8.67 -2.63 13.50
CA LEU A 185 -10.02 -2.43 13.99
C LEU A 185 -11.06 -3.24 13.20
N PHE A 186 -10.88 -3.44 11.89
CA PHE A 186 -11.81 -4.29 11.12
C PHE A 186 -11.66 -5.78 11.42
N ILE A 187 -10.53 -6.23 11.99
CA ILE A 187 -10.34 -7.65 12.36
C ILE A 187 -11.39 -8.07 13.40
N SER A 188 -11.55 -7.29 14.47
CA SER A 188 -12.43 -7.61 15.60
C SER A 188 -13.78 -6.90 15.60
N ASN A 189 -14.00 -5.98 14.67
CA ASN A 189 -15.24 -5.20 14.58
C ASN A 189 -15.77 -5.30 13.13
N PRO A 190 -16.46 -6.40 12.77
CA PRO A 190 -16.97 -6.58 11.41
C PRO A 190 -17.97 -5.47 10.99
N ASP A 191 -18.57 -4.81 11.97
CA ASP A 191 -19.49 -3.69 11.86
C ASP A 191 -18.85 -2.34 12.26
N LEU A 192 -17.53 -2.19 12.10
CA LEU A 192 -16.75 -1.02 12.53
C LEU A 192 -17.39 0.32 12.15
N VAL A 193 -17.89 0.46 10.92
CA VAL A 193 -18.49 1.72 10.45
C VAL A 193 -19.70 2.12 11.30
N ALA A 194 -20.59 1.18 11.61
CA ALA A 194 -21.75 1.44 12.45
C ALA A 194 -21.33 1.77 13.89
N ARG A 195 -20.32 1.07 14.42
CA ARG A 195 -19.76 1.37 15.75
C ARG A 195 -19.18 2.78 15.83
N LEU A 196 -18.39 3.19 14.83
CA LEU A 196 -17.82 4.53 14.75
C LEU A 196 -18.94 5.59 14.67
N PHE A 197 -19.98 5.35 13.87
CA PHE A 197 -21.12 6.26 13.75
C PHE A 197 -21.88 6.44 15.06
N GLN A 198 -22.07 5.36 15.82
CA GLN A 198 -22.80 5.38 17.09
C GLN A 198 -21.93 5.73 18.31
N GLY A 199 -20.61 5.85 18.14
CA GLY A 199 -19.67 5.99 19.26
C GLY A 199 -19.60 4.75 20.16
N ALA A 200 -19.86 3.56 19.60
CA ALA A 200 -19.83 2.30 20.34
C ALA A 200 -18.40 1.85 20.66
N GLU A 201 -18.26 1.01 21.69
CA GLU A 201 -16.97 0.46 22.09
C GLU A 201 -16.34 -0.41 20.98
N LEU A 202 -15.04 -0.23 20.78
CA LEU A 202 -14.25 -0.94 19.79
C LEU A 202 -13.37 -1.98 20.46
N THR A 203 -13.34 -3.18 19.89
CA THR A 203 -12.47 -4.27 20.36
C THR A 203 -11.16 -4.26 19.58
N ILE A 204 -10.02 -4.51 20.25
CA ILE A 204 -8.74 -4.80 19.59
C ILE A 204 -8.50 -6.31 19.65
N ALA A 205 -8.48 -6.95 18.48
CA ALA A 205 -8.13 -8.36 18.37
C ALA A 205 -6.73 -8.62 18.94
N PRO A 206 -6.54 -9.73 19.69
CA PRO A 206 -5.23 -10.10 20.17
C PRO A 206 -4.37 -10.64 19.01
N ARG A 207 -3.03 -10.51 19.12
CA ARG A 207 -2.10 -10.76 17.99
C ARG A 207 -2.18 -12.18 17.43
N GLU A 208 -2.50 -13.16 18.26
CA GLU A 208 -2.71 -14.56 17.86
C GLU A 208 -3.85 -14.76 16.86
N SER A 209 -4.77 -13.80 16.73
CA SER A 209 -5.88 -13.87 15.78
C SER A 209 -5.50 -13.41 14.36
N TYR A 210 -4.29 -12.87 14.16
CA TYR A 210 -3.94 -12.23 12.89
C TYR A 210 -3.49 -13.20 11.80
N TYR A 211 -2.88 -14.34 12.17
CA TYR A 211 -2.25 -15.25 11.20
C TYR A 211 -2.52 -16.71 11.53
N GLY A 212 -3.07 -17.45 10.55
CA GLY A 212 -3.35 -18.88 10.67
C GLY A 212 -4.63 -19.21 11.46
N GLY A 213 -4.78 -20.48 11.84
CA GLY A 213 -5.94 -20.94 12.63
C GLY A 213 -7.16 -21.30 11.78
N GLY A 214 -8.35 -20.90 12.25
CA GLY A 214 -9.64 -21.23 11.65
C GLY A 214 -10.67 -20.13 11.96
N ALA A 215 -11.94 -20.51 12.18
CA ALA A 215 -13.01 -19.53 12.42
C ALA A 215 -12.79 -18.64 13.66
N LYS A 216 -12.14 -19.17 14.70
CA LYS A 216 -11.91 -18.47 15.97
C LYS A 216 -10.95 -17.30 15.81
N GLY A 217 -11.37 -16.11 16.21
CA GLY A 217 -10.63 -14.86 16.04
C GLY A 217 -10.69 -14.30 14.61
N TYR A 218 -11.50 -14.88 13.72
CA TYR A 218 -11.63 -14.47 12.32
C TYR A 218 -13.08 -14.13 11.95
N THR A 219 -14.00 -15.08 12.10
CA THR A 219 -15.42 -14.89 11.71
C THR A 219 -16.40 -14.93 12.89
N ASP A 220 -15.91 -15.15 14.10
CA ASP A 220 -16.72 -15.29 15.32
C ASP A 220 -16.79 -14.02 16.18
N TRP A 221 -16.33 -12.88 15.65
CA TRP A 221 -16.46 -11.59 16.32
C TRP A 221 -17.92 -11.14 16.40
N PRO A 222 -18.40 -10.69 17.57
CA PRO A 222 -19.80 -10.31 17.74
C PRO A 222 -20.12 -9.00 17.01
N LEU A 223 -21.32 -8.94 16.41
CA LEU A 223 -21.91 -7.68 15.98
C LEU A 223 -22.37 -6.87 17.20
N GLY A 224 -22.26 -5.55 17.12
CA GLY A 224 -22.81 -4.68 18.14
C GLY A 224 -24.34 -4.74 18.16
N GLN A 225 -24.91 -4.54 19.35
CA GLN A 225 -26.34 -4.31 19.53
C GLN A 225 -26.49 -2.82 19.84
N TYR A 226 -26.90 -2.04 18.83
CA TYR A 226 -27.08 -0.59 18.90
C TYR A 226 -28.38 -0.17 18.23
#